data_AF-A0AAW1KQS6-F1
#
_entry.id   AF-A0AAW1KQS6-F1
#
_cell.length_a   1.000
_cell.length_b   1.000
_cell.length_c   1.000
_cell.angle_alpha   90.00
_cell.angle_beta   90.00
_cell.angle_gamma   90.00
#
_symmetry.space_group_name_H-M   'P 1'
#
loop_
_entity.id
_entity.type
_entity.pdbx_description
1 polymer ?
#
loop_
_entity_poly.entity_id
_entity_poly.type
_entity_poly.pdbx_seq_one_letter_code
_entity_poly.pdbx_strand_id
1 'polypeptide(L)'
;MSDDKYSEGVATEDGKRKRDDWDPFTESKKTARSPEVNPRKDVSGMDEIKLMFKEMMKEMKLINAKQEQLSTEVREIKEEMTEIIKEQTEFHRVVSELKKENKQLEEVINELNIKVEQNNASTARIERMDKEKRRKSLVISGLRVDEEDEAELKVKIKNFIEQHLKLEVSIKKAHKINNET
;
A
#
# COMPACT_ATOMS: atom_id res chain seq x y z
N MET A 1 2.67 -15.88 127.91
CA MET A 1 3.66 -16.49 128.82
C MET A 1 4.09 -17.78 128.16
N SER A 2 5.10 -17.68 127.31
CA SER A 2 6.52 -17.87 127.65
C SER A 2 6.87 -19.36 127.60
N ASP A 3 7.67 -19.66 126.57
CA ASP A 3 8.67 -20.72 126.42
C ASP A 3 8.85 -21.70 127.59
N ASP A 4 9.02 -22.98 127.26
CA ASP A 4 10.30 -23.60 127.61
C ASP A 4 10.65 -24.86 126.80
N LYS A 5 11.96 -25.04 126.75
CA LYS A 5 12.78 -25.87 125.86
C LYS A 5 13.07 -27.26 126.43
N TYR A 6 13.23 -28.22 125.51
CA TYR A 6 14.16 -29.37 125.47
C TYR A 6 14.50 -30.18 126.75
N SER A 7 14.34 -31.51 126.66
CA SER A 7 15.38 -32.49 127.02
C SER A 7 15.24 -33.73 126.11
N GLU A 8 16.29 -34.17 125.42
CA GLU A 8 17.10 -35.36 125.76
C GLU A 8 16.26 -36.59 126.15
N GLY A 9 16.39 -37.78 125.58
CA GLY A 9 17.48 -38.42 124.85
C GLY A 9 17.25 -39.94 124.97
N VAL A 10 17.25 -40.63 123.82
CA VAL A 10 17.58 -42.05 123.56
C VAL A 10 17.04 -43.15 124.50
N ALA A 11 16.20 -44.03 123.94
CA ALA A 11 16.39 -45.49 124.02
C ALA A 11 15.54 -46.18 122.94
N THR A 12 16.21 -46.90 122.04
CA THR A 12 15.62 -47.79 121.04
C THR A 12 15.05 -49.04 121.69
N GLU A 13 13.95 -49.57 121.15
CA GLU A 13 13.73 -51.02 121.16
C GLU A 13 12.79 -51.45 120.03
N ASP A 14 13.17 -52.57 119.42
CA ASP A 14 12.68 -53.13 118.18
C ASP A 14 11.15 -53.35 118.14
N GLY A 15 10.55 -52.91 117.03
CA GLY A 15 9.13 -53.14 116.75
C GLY A 15 8.85 -53.36 115.27
N LYS A 16 9.38 -54.44 114.67
CA LYS A 16 8.92 -54.88 113.34
C LYS A 16 7.50 -55.43 113.44
N ARG A 17 6.52 -54.73 112.84
CA ARG A 17 5.28 -55.32 112.35
C ARG A 17 5.11 -54.98 110.87
N LYS A 18 4.95 -56.03 110.05
CA LYS A 18 4.68 -55.97 108.62
C LYS A 18 3.17 -55.80 108.35
N ARG A 19 2.89 -55.36 107.11
CA ARG A 19 1.66 -55.52 106.30
C ARG A 19 0.53 -54.52 106.58
N ASP A 20 -0.19 -53.98 105.59
CA ASP A 20 -0.29 -54.20 104.15
C ASP A 20 -0.73 -52.86 103.54
N ASP A 21 -0.08 -52.36 102.49
CA ASP A 21 -0.66 -51.31 101.65
C ASP A 21 -0.60 -51.75 100.19
N TRP A 22 -1.80 -51.92 99.67
CA TRP A 22 -2.21 -52.17 98.30
C TRP A 22 -1.54 -51.17 97.32
N ASP A 23 -0.70 -51.67 96.41
CA ASP A 23 -0.08 -50.87 95.33
C ASP A 23 -0.95 -50.93 94.05
N PRO A 24 -1.65 -49.84 93.68
CA PRO A 24 -2.56 -49.82 92.54
C PRO A 24 -1.86 -49.72 91.18
N PHE A 25 -0.53 -49.83 91.11
CA PHE A 25 0.25 -49.70 89.86
C PHE A 25 0.83 -51.01 89.31
N THR A 26 0.31 -52.17 89.75
CA THR A 26 0.78 -53.48 89.26
C THR A 26 -0.22 -54.21 88.36
N GLU A 27 -0.83 -53.54 87.39
CA GLU A 27 -1.44 -54.22 86.22
C GLU A 27 -1.20 -53.46 84.90
N SER A 28 -0.14 -53.86 84.18
CA SER A 28 0.10 -53.43 82.79
C SER A 28 -0.76 -54.21 81.81
N LYS A 29 -1.74 -53.56 81.15
CA LYS A 29 -2.30 -54.05 79.87
C LYS A 29 -1.56 -53.38 78.71
N LYS A 30 -0.62 -54.12 78.12
CA LYS A 30 -0.01 -53.78 76.83
C LYS A 30 -1.07 -53.93 75.73
N THR A 31 -1.59 -52.81 75.22
CA THR A 31 -2.30 -52.78 73.94
C THR A 31 -1.48 -51.99 72.94
N ALA A 32 -1.04 -52.67 71.89
CA ALA A 32 -0.21 -52.16 70.82
C ALA A 32 -0.90 -50.99 70.09
N ARG A 33 -0.16 -49.90 69.91
CA ARG A 33 -0.38 -48.93 68.84
C ARG A 33 0.96 -48.66 68.19
N SER A 34 1.31 -49.46 67.19
CA SER A 34 2.32 -49.08 66.22
C SER A 34 1.83 -47.81 65.52
N PRO A 35 2.66 -46.77 65.30
CA PRO A 35 2.28 -45.68 64.42
C PRO A 35 2.08 -46.24 63.02
N GLU A 36 0.86 -46.19 62.51
CA GLU A 36 0.59 -46.41 61.10
C GLU A 36 1.23 -45.24 60.35
N VAL A 37 2.43 -45.46 59.80
CA VAL A 37 3.04 -44.52 58.86
C VAL A 37 2.21 -44.60 57.58
N ASN A 38 1.30 -43.65 57.43
CA ASN A 38 0.55 -43.44 56.20
C ASN A 38 1.56 -43.05 55.10
N PRO A 39 1.86 -43.87 54.08
CA PRO A 39 2.93 -43.57 53.13
C PRO A 39 2.45 -42.62 52.02
N ARG A 40 1.44 -41.80 52.27
CA ARG A 40 0.82 -40.94 51.26
C ARG A 40 0.79 -39.49 51.73
N LYS A 41 1.62 -38.69 51.04
CA LYS A 41 1.85 -37.24 51.12
C LYS A 41 2.81 -36.78 52.22
N ASP A 42 4.11 -36.92 51.94
CA ASP A 42 5.12 -35.96 52.39
C ASP A 42 6.06 -35.68 51.21
N VAL A 43 5.60 -34.87 50.25
CA VAL A 43 6.56 -34.14 49.42
C VAL A 43 7.12 -33.08 50.35
N SER A 44 8.39 -33.19 50.72
CA SER A 44 9.05 -32.15 51.52
C SER A 44 8.82 -30.80 50.83
N GLY A 45 8.51 -29.72 51.56
CA GLY A 45 8.33 -28.39 50.93
C GLY A 45 9.51 -27.97 50.04
N MET A 46 10.69 -28.54 50.28
CA MET A 46 11.87 -28.40 49.43
C MET A 46 11.71 -29.03 48.03
N ASP A 47 11.01 -30.15 47.91
CA ASP A 47 10.77 -30.83 46.63
C ASP A 47 9.65 -30.14 45.82
N GLU A 48 8.65 -29.55 46.48
CA GLU A 48 7.68 -28.66 45.82
C GLU A 48 8.36 -27.40 45.26
N ILE A 49 9.25 -26.78 46.04
CA ILE A 49 10.06 -25.64 45.58
C ILE A 49 10.94 -26.02 44.38
N LYS A 50 11.59 -27.19 44.41
CA LYS A 50 12.38 -27.67 43.26
C LYS A 50 11.53 -27.88 42.01
N LEU A 51 10.29 -28.36 42.15
CA LEU A 51 9.37 -28.51 41.02
C LEU A 51 9.00 -27.15 40.43
N MET A 52 8.65 -26.17 41.28
CA MET A 52 8.38 -24.80 40.84
C MET A 52 9.58 -24.15 40.13
N PHE A 53 10.81 -24.32 40.65
CA PHE A 53 12.02 -23.82 39.97
C PHE A 53 12.25 -24.49 38.61
N LYS A 54 11.97 -25.79 38.49
CA LYS A 54 12.05 -26.49 37.20
C LYS A 54 11.01 -25.99 36.21
N GLU A 55 9.78 -25.74 36.66
CA GLU A 55 8.70 -25.14 35.85
C GLU A 55 9.11 -23.74 35.37
N MET A 56 9.52 -22.87 36.28
CA MET A 56 9.96 -21.51 35.99
C MET A 56 11.14 -21.46 35.01
N MET A 57 12.12 -22.38 35.15
CA MET A 57 13.21 -22.49 34.19
C MET A 57 12.75 -22.93 32.80
N LYS A 58 11.72 -23.80 32.71
CA LYS A 58 11.14 -24.17 31.41
C LYS A 58 10.40 -23.00 30.78
N GLU A 59 9.59 -22.28 31.57
CA GLU A 59 8.87 -21.09 31.11
C GLU A 59 9.83 -20.00 30.65
N MET A 60 10.90 -19.73 31.40
CA MET A 60 11.92 -18.75 31.04
C MET A 60 12.63 -19.09 29.72
N LYS A 61 12.93 -20.37 29.48
CA LYS A 61 13.47 -20.82 28.18
C LYS A 61 12.47 -20.60 27.04
N LEU A 62 11.19 -20.88 27.28
CA LEU A 62 10.13 -20.70 26.28
C LEU A 62 9.89 -19.22 25.97
N ILE A 63 9.95 -18.35 26.98
CA ILE A 63 9.85 -16.90 26.83
C ILE A 63 11.02 -16.38 25.99
N ASN A 64 12.25 -16.80 26.30
CA ASN A 64 13.44 -16.38 25.53
C ASN A 64 13.34 -16.81 24.06
N ALA A 65 12.92 -18.05 23.79
CA ALA A 65 12.73 -18.53 22.43
C ALA A 65 11.68 -17.72 21.66
N LYS A 66 10.55 -17.38 22.29
CA LYS A 66 9.53 -16.51 21.69
C LYS A 66 10.04 -15.09 21.47
N GLN A 67 10.84 -14.56 22.38
CA GLN A 67 11.41 -13.22 22.25
C GLN A 67 12.40 -13.14 21.08
N GLU A 68 13.21 -14.18 20.87
CA GLU A 68 14.10 -14.27 19.71
C GLU A 68 13.30 -14.34 18.40
N GLN A 69 12.24 -15.15 18.35
CA GLN A 69 11.35 -15.24 17.18
C GLN A 69 10.68 -13.90 16.86
N LEU A 70 10.11 -13.23 17.86
CA LEU A 70 9.51 -11.91 17.67
C LEU A 70 10.55 -10.88 17.22
N SER A 71 11.78 -10.97 17.72
CA SER A 71 12.87 -10.09 17.28
C SER A 71 13.24 -10.30 15.82
N THR A 72 13.20 -11.54 15.32
CA THR A 72 13.46 -11.82 13.90
C THR A 72 12.31 -11.35 13.02
N GLU A 73 11.06 -11.60 13.40
CA GLU A 73 9.88 -11.14 12.67
C GLU A 73 9.83 -9.60 12.57
N VAL A 74 10.11 -8.89 13.68
CA VAL A 74 10.17 -7.42 13.69
C VAL A 74 11.27 -6.89 12.76
N ARG A 75 12.38 -7.62 12.61
CA ARG A 75 13.45 -7.22 11.69
C ARG A 75 13.00 -7.41 10.23
N GLU A 76 12.39 -8.54 9.91
CA GLU A 76 11.88 -8.83 8.56
C GLU A 76 10.81 -7.81 8.14
N ILE A 77 9.85 -7.53 9.02
CA ILE A 77 8.80 -6.51 8.76
C ILE A 77 9.43 -5.13 8.50
N LYS A 78 10.49 -4.76 9.22
CA LYS A 78 11.19 -3.48 8.98
C LYS A 78 11.86 -3.46 7.62
N GLU A 79 12.49 -4.54 7.20
CA GLU A 79 13.13 -4.65 5.89
C GLU A 79 12.07 -4.51 4.78
N GLU A 80 10.99 -5.28 4.83
CA GLU A 80 9.87 -5.17 3.89
C GLU A 80 9.28 -3.75 3.85
N MET A 81 9.09 -3.13 5.02
CA MET A 81 8.56 -1.77 5.09
C MET A 81 9.51 -0.75 4.45
N THR A 82 10.82 -0.92 4.57
CA THR A 82 11.78 -0.05 3.88
C THR A 82 11.77 -0.24 2.36
N GLU A 83 11.53 -1.45 1.88
CA GLU A 83 11.39 -1.73 0.44
C GLU A 83 10.11 -1.11 -0.12
N ILE A 84 8.98 -1.28 0.56
CA ILE A 84 7.70 -0.67 0.19
C ILE A 84 7.83 0.86 0.12
N ILE A 85 8.51 1.48 1.08
CA ILE A 85 8.73 2.94 1.06
C ILE A 85 9.53 3.35 -0.18
N LYS A 86 10.59 2.61 -0.54
CA LYS A 86 11.38 2.90 -1.75
C LYS A 86 10.53 2.78 -3.01
N GLU A 87 9.79 1.69 -3.15
CA GLU A 87 8.87 1.49 -4.28
C GLU A 87 7.84 2.62 -4.35
N GLN A 88 7.23 2.98 -3.23
CA GLN A 88 6.26 4.07 -3.17
C GLN A 88 6.90 5.39 -3.61
N THR A 89 8.14 5.69 -3.21
CA THR A 89 8.82 6.91 -3.66
C THR A 89 9.10 6.91 -5.16
N GLU A 90 9.50 5.78 -5.74
CA GLU A 90 9.70 5.65 -7.20
C GLU A 90 8.38 5.77 -7.95
N PHE A 91 7.30 5.15 -7.46
CA PHE A 91 5.98 5.32 -8.06
C PHE A 91 5.54 6.79 -8.06
N HIS A 92 5.76 7.53 -6.97
CA HIS A 92 5.45 8.96 -6.94
C HIS A 92 6.29 9.75 -7.95
N ARG A 93 7.56 9.39 -8.13
CA ARG A 93 8.46 10.00 -9.12
C ARG A 93 7.94 9.79 -10.54
N VAL A 94 7.64 8.54 -10.90
CA VAL A 94 7.12 8.16 -12.23
C VAL A 94 5.78 8.84 -12.50
N VAL A 95 4.86 8.85 -11.54
CA VAL A 95 3.57 9.54 -11.69
C VAL A 95 3.76 11.05 -11.89
N SER A 96 4.74 11.67 -11.23
CA SER A 96 5.05 13.09 -11.42
C SER A 96 5.60 13.37 -12.83
N GLU A 97 6.48 12.51 -13.33
CA GLU A 97 7.05 12.61 -14.68
C GLU A 97 5.96 12.45 -15.75
N LEU A 98 5.11 11.43 -15.64
CA LEU A 98 3.98 11.21 -16.56
C LEU A 98 2.99 12.37 -16.57
N LYS A 99 2.71 12.98 -15.41
CA LYS A 99 1.86 14.18 -15.35
C LYS A 99 2.46 15.37 -16.10
N LYS A 100 3.78 15.55 -16.04
CA LYS A 100 4.48 16.61 -16.77
C LYS A 100 4.44 16.35 -18.27
N GLU A 101 4.71 15.11 -18.69
CA GLU A 101 4.67 14.71 -20.10
C GLU A 101 3.27 14.87 -20.70
N ASN A 102 2.22 14.41 -19.99
CA ASN A 102 0.84 14.59 -20.43
C ASN A 102 0.49 16.07 -20.63
N LYS A 103 0.90 16.95 -19.72
CA LYS A 103 0.67 18.39 -19.86
C LYS A 103 1.36 18.96 -21.10
N GLN A 104 2.60 18.54 -21.38
CA GLN A 104 3.32 18.95 -22.59
C GLN A 104 2.61 18.46 -23.86
N LEU A 105 2.12 17.22 -23.86
CA LEU A 105 1.37 16.67 -25.00
C LEU A 105 0.05 17.42 -25.23
N GLU A 106 -0.67 17.79 -24.17
CA GLU A 106 -1.87 18.62 -24.27
C GLU A 106 -1.59 19.99 -24.91
N GLU A 107 -0.47 20.63 -24.54
CA GLU A 107 -0.03 21.89 -25.14
C GLU A 107 0.27 21.71 -26.65
N VAL A 108 1.00 20.66 -27.03
CA VAL A 108 1.29 20.35 -28.44
C VAL A 108 0.03 20.08 -29.25
N ILE A 109 -0.93 19.33 -28.68
CA ILE A 109 -2.22 19.04 -29.34
C ILE A 109 -2.99 20.34 -29.60
N ASN A 110 -3.03 21.24 -28.62
CA ASN A 110 -3.70 22.53 -28.76
C ASN A 110 -3.06 23.39 -29.87
N GLU A 111 -1.74 23.44 -29.92
CA GLU A 111 -1.03 24.17 -31.00
C GLU A 111 -1.32 23.59 -32.38
N LEU A 112 -1.34 22.25 -32.50
CA LEU A 112 -1.66 21.59 -33.76
C LEU A 112 -3.10 21.87 -34.21
N ASN A 113 -4.06 21.84 -33.28
CA ASN A 113 -5.46 22.17 -33.58
C ASN A 113 -5.60 23.59 -34.12
N ILE A 114 -4.93 24.57 -33.51
CA ILE A 114 -4.91 25.96 -33.99
C ILE A 114 -4.35 26.02 -35.43
N LYS A 115 -3.25 25.32 -35.71
CA LYS A 115 -2.66 25.28 -37.06
C LYS A 115 -3.60 24.64 -38.08
N VAL A 116 -4.30 23.58 -37.72
CA VAL A 116 -5.30 22.92 -38.58
C VAL A 116 -6.45 23.87 -38.91
N GLU A 117 -6.99 24.57 -37.91
CA GLU A 117 -8.05 25.57 -38.13
C GLU A 117 -7.60 26.69 -39.06
N GLN A 118 -6.39 27.21 -38.88
CA GLN A 118 -5.81 28.23 -39.75
C GLN A 118 -5.65 27.73 -41.18
N ASN A 119 -5.17 26.50 -41.38
CA ASN A 119 -5.05 25.89 -42.70
C ASN A 119 -6.42 25.70 -43.37
N ASN A 120 -7.42 25.25 -42.61
CA ASN A 120 -8.78 25.10 -43.13
C ASN A 120 -9.36 26.45 -43.55
N ALA A 121 -9.17 27.50 -42.75
CA ALA A 121 -9.61 28.85 -43.08
C ALA A 121 -8.91 29.39 -44.35
N SER A 122 -7.61 29.14 -44.48
CA SER A 122 -6.83 29.52 -45.67
C SER A 122 -7.32 28.79 -46.92
N THR A 123 -7.53 27.48 -46.82
CA THR A 123 -8.04 26.64 -47.92
C THR A 123 -9.42 27.11 -48.37
N ALA A 124 -10.34 27.34 -47.44
CA ALA A 124 -11.67 27.87 -47.73
C ALA A 124 -11.61 29.26 -48.40
N ARG A 125 -10.64 30.11 -48.03
CA ARG A 125 -10.43 31.42 -48.68
C ARG A 125 -9.94 31.26 -50.11
N ILE A 126 -8.98 30.36 -50.35
CA ILE A 126 -8.47 30.05 -51.70
C ILE A 126 -9.60 29.52 -52.57
N GLU A 127 -10.38 28.56 -52.10
CA GLU A 127 -11.53 28.01 -52.83
C GLU A 127 -12.55 29.07 -53.21
N ARG A 128 -12.86 30.00 -52.29
CA ARG A 128 -13.76 31.13 -52.58
C ARG A 128 -13.20 32.02 -53.66
N MET A 129 -11.91 32.37 -53.58
CA MET A 129 -11.24 33.17 -54.60
C MET A 129 -11.24 32.47 -55.96
N ASP A 130 -10.96 31.17 -56.00
CA ASP A 130 -10.95 30.41 -57.25
C ASP A 130 -12.34 30.24 -57.84
N LYS A 131 -13.36 30.02 -57.00
CA LYS A 131 -14.76 30.02 -57.44
C LYS A 131 -15.16 31.37 -58.02
N GLU A 132 -14.74 32.48 -57.41
CA GLU A 132 -15.02 33.82 -57.94
C GLU A 132 -14.33 34.08 -59.27
N LYS A 133 -13.06 33.67 -59.41
CA LYS A 133 -12.33 33.72 -60.69
C LYS A 133 -13.05 32.91 -61.76
N ARG A 134 -13.40 31.65 -61.48
CA ARG A 134 -14.13 30.77 -62.40
C ARG A 134 -15.50 31.33 -62.78
N ARG A 135 -16.23 31.98 -61.86
CA ARG A 135 -17.51 32.64 -62.19
C ARG A 135 -17.38 33.79 -63.19
N LYS A 136 -16.24 34.46 -63.22
CA LYS A 136 -15.95 35.60 -64.13
C LYS A 136 -15.19 35.17 -65.38
N SER A 137 -14.84 33.89 -65.49
CA SER A 137 -14.09 33.32 -66.62
C SER A 137 -14.96 32.33 -67.37
N LEU A 138 -14.80 32.28 -68.68
CA LEU A 138 -15.52 31.35 -69.54
C LEU A 138 -14.50 30.60 -70.39
N VAL A 139 -14.63 29.27 -70.43
CA VAL A 139 -13.77 28.41 -71.26
C VAL A 139 -14.57 28.05 -72.50
N ILE A 140 -14.03 28.41 -73.67
CA ILE A 140 -14.64 28.14 -74.97
C ILE A 140 -13.78 27.09 -75.66
N SER A 141 -14.40 25.95 -75.98
CA SER A 141 -13.78 24.87 -76.75
C SER A 141 -14.42 24.76 -78.14
N GLY A 142 -13.70 24.17 -79.10
CA GLY A 142 -14.18 23.96 -80.47
C GLY A 142 -14.02 25.17 -81.41
N LEU A 143 -13.48 26.30 -80.93
CA LEU A 143 -13.13 27.44 -81.77
C LEU A 143 -11.70 27.26 -82.32
N ARG A 144 -11.53 27.35 -83.65
CA ARG A 144 -10.20 27.41 -84.26
C ARG A 144 -9.64 28.81 -84.08
N VAL A 145 -8.57 28.91 -83.32
CA VAL A 145 -7.87 30.15 -82.99
C VAL A 145 -6.41 29.99 -83.37
N ASP A 146 -5.99 30.81 -84.33
CA ASP A 146 -4.64 30.82 -84.88
C ASP A 146 -3.83 31.99 -84.30
N GLU A 147 -4.51 32.96 -83.70
CA GLU A 147 -3.96 34.17 -83.10
C GLU A 147 -3.36 33.87 -81.71
N GLU A 148 -2.08 34.20 -81.53
CA GLU A 148 -1.40 34.15 -80.22
C GLU A 148 -1.48 35.49 -79.47
N ASP A 149 -1.73 36.60 -80.18
CA ASP A 149 -1.88 37.93 -79.58
C ASP A 149 -3.21 38.04 -78.81
N GLU A 150 -3.13 38.44 -77.55
CA GLU A 150 -4.28 38.66 -76.67
C GLU A 150 -5.26 39.70 -77.23
N ALA A 151 -4.77 40.75 -77.92
CA ALA A 151 -5.63 41.80 -78.45
C ALA A 151 -6.51 41.28 -79.59
N GLU A 152 -5.92 40.57 -80.55
CA GLU A 152 -6.64 39.97 -81.69
C GLU A 152 -7.59 38.87 -81.21
N LEU A 153 -7.14 38.04 -80.25
CA LEU A 153 -7.95 36.99 -79.66
C LEU A 153 -9.22 37.53 -79.00
N LYS A 154 -9.12 38.65 -78.26
CA LYS A 154 -10.29 39.32 -77.66
C LYS A 154 -11.30 39.74 -78.72
N VAL A 155 -10.85 40.37 -79.80
CA VAL A 155 -11.72 40.84 -80.88
C VAL A 155 -12.42 39.67 -81.55
N LYS A 156 -11.67 38.60 -81.87
CA LYS A 156 -12.22 37.39 -82.51
C LYS A 156 -13.27 36.70 -81.63
N ILE A 157 -12.98 36.51 -80.34
CA ILE A 157 -13.94 35.89 -79.41
C ILE A 157 -15.16 36.79 -79.21
N LYS A 158 -14.97 38.11 -79.09
CA LYS A 158 -16.07 39.07 -78.96
C LYS A 158 -17.01 38.99 -80.17
N ASN A 159 -16.46 39.07 -81.38
CA ASN A 159 -17.22 38.98 -82.62
C ASN A 159 -17.96 37.64 -82.73
N PHE A 160 -17.31 36.53 -82.35
CA PHE A 160 -17.93 35.21 -82.35
C PHE A 160 -19.16 35.15 -81.44
N ILE A 161 -19.05 35.65 -80.19
CA ILE A 161 -20.16 35.68 -79.23
C ILE A 161 -21.29 36.59 -79.73
N GLU A 162 -20.96 37.79 -80.21
CA GLU A 162 -21.96 38.76 -80.69
C GLU A 162 -22.71 38.24 -81.93
N GLN A 163 -22.03 37.59 -82.86
CA GLN A 163 -22.66 37.05 -84.07
C GLN A 163 -23.54 35.83 -83.81
N HIS A 164 -23.04 34.86 -83.03
CA HIS A 164 -23.74 33.59 -82.84
C HIS A 164 -24.73 33.60 -81.68
N LEU A 165 -24.42 34.31 -80.60
CA LEU A 165 -25.27 34.36 -79.40
C LEU A 165 -26.08 35.66 -79.30
N LYS A 166 -25.80 36.66 -80.13
CA LYS A 166 -26.46 37.98 -80.11
C LYS A 166 -26.38 38.66 -78.73
N LEU A 167 -25.25 38.46 -78.05
CA LEU A 167 -24.97 39.03 -76.73
C LEU A 167 -23.78 39.98 -76.84
N GLU A 168 -23.95 41.22 -76.39
CA GLU A 168 -22.85 42.17 -76.26
C GLU A 168 -22.00 41.81 -75.03
N VAL A 169 -20.70 41.63 -75.24
CA VAL A 169 -19.78 41.19 -74.17
C VAL A 169 -18.53 42.07 -74.08
N SER A 170 -18.11 42.34 -72.84
CA SER A 170 -16.85 43.02 -72.53
C SER A 170 -15.82 42.02 -72.02
N ILE A 171 -14.83 41.70 -72.85
CA ILE A 171 -13.79 40.71 -72.54
C ILE A 171 -12.56 41.42 -71.97
N LYS A 172 -12.26 41.18 -70.69
CA LYS A 172 -11.10 41.78 -70.01
C LYS A 172 -9.77 41.17 -70.43
N LYS A 173 -9.70 39.83 -70.52
CA LYS A 173 -8.52 39.04 -70.89
C LYS A 173 -8.96 37.82 -71.67
N ALA A 174 -8.14 37.40 -72.64
CA ALA A 174 -8.34 36.19 -73.40
C ALA A 174 -7.00 35.49 -73.57
N HIS A 175 -6.96 34.18 -73.32
CA HIS A 175 -5.76 33.38 -73.49
C HIS A 175 -6.14 32.07 -74.15
N LYS A 176 -5.34 31.65 -75.14
CA LYS A 176 -5.42 30.31 -75.69
C LYS A 176 -4.85 29.33 -74.68
N ILE A 177 -5.63 28.31 -74.34
CA ILE A 177 -5.18 27.21 -73.48
C ILE A 177 -4.72 26.10 -74.41
N ASN A 178 -3.41 25.88 -74.51
CA ASN A 178 -2.88 24.73 -75.23
C ASN A 178 -3.03 23.48 -74.35
N ASN A 179 -3.54 22.40 -74.91
CA ASN A 179 -3.39 21.08 -74.31
C ASN A 179 -1.97 20.62 -74.62
N GLU A 180 -1.01 20.95 -73.77
CA GLU A 180 0.22 20.17 -73.71
C GLU A 180 -0.15 18.83 -73.04
N THR A 181 -0.29 17.79 -73.87
CA THR A 181 -0.21 16.38 -73.45
C THR A 181 1.24 15.99 -73.26
#